data_AF-A0A2E5JK27-F1
#
_entry.id   AF-A0A2E5JK27-F1
#
_cell.length_a   1.000
_cell.length_b   1.000
_cell.length_c   1.000
_cell.angle_alpha   90.00
_cell.angle_beta   90.00
_cell.angle_gamma   90.00
#
_symmetry.space_group_name_H-M   'P 1'
#
loop_
_entity.id
_entity.type
_entity.pdbx_description
1 polymer ?
#
loop_
_entity_poly.entity_id
_entity_poly.type
_entity_poly.pdbx_seq_one_letter_code
_entity_poly.pdbx_strand_id
1 'polypeptide(L)'
;MAIALSGYPHERFVFEGFIPVKDPARAESLKLIASEARPVVLMETPYRLSKLLSELDQYLGSREICLAVELGMSTEEVLRGSAKQLVQKFDGQKRPFVAVVSPKF
;
A
#
# COMPACT_ATOMS: atom_id res chain seq x y z
N MET A 1 -4.53 -10.28 -8.19
CA MET A 1 -3.30 -10.97 -7.72
C MET A 1 -2.74 -10.37 -6.44
N ALA A 2 -2.53 -9.05 -6.34
CA ALA A 2 -1.96 -8.42 -5.14
C ALA A 2 -2.61 -8.84 -3.81
N ILE A 3 -3.95 -8.83 -3.70
CA ILE A 3 -4.66 -9.25 -2.50
C ILE A 3 -4.37 -10.73 -2.13
N ALA A 4 -4.36 -11.63 -3.12
CA ALA A 4 -4.07 -13.04 -2.89
C ALA A 4 -2.61 -13.27 -2.44
N LEU A 5 -1.66 -12.53 -3.02
CA LEU A 5 -0.25 -12.60 -2.65
C LEU A 5 0.05 -11.93 -1.29
N SER A 6 -0.82 -11.03 -0.84
CA SER A 6 -0.61 -10.27 0.40
C SER A 6 -0.58 -11.14 1.65
N GLY A 7 -1.32 -12.25 1.67
CA GLY A 7 -1.50 -13.09 2.85
C GLY A 7 -2.52 -12.55 3.85
N TYR A 8 -3.26 -11.48 3.52
CA TYR A 8 -4.35 -10.96 4.33
C TYR A 8 -5.68 -11.65 4.02
N PRO A 9 -6.68 -11.59 4.92
CA PRO A 9 -8.04 -12.04 4.63
C PRO A 9 -8.55 -11.41 3.34
N HIS A 10 -9.10 -12.17 2.41
CA HIS A 10 -9.41 -11.67 1.06
C HIS A 10 -10.83 -11.99 0.59
N GLU A 11 -11.70 -12.43 1.51
CA GLU A 11 -13.12 -12.64 1.25
C GLU A 11 -13.84 -11.32 0.99
N ARG A 12 -13.42 -10.26 1.70
CA ARG A 12 -13.91 -8.89 1.51
C ARG A 12 -12.75 -7.92 1.68
N PHE A 13 -12.55 -7.06 0.69
CA PHE A 13 -11.54 -6.01 0.71
C PHE A 13 -12.11 -4.74 0.08
N VAL A 14 -11.43 -3.62 0.33
CA VAL A 14 -11.73 -2.35 -0.34
C VAL A 14 -10.74 -2.15 -1.47
N PHE A 15 -11.23 -1.79 -2.65
CA PHE A 15 -10.40 -1.29 -3.73
C PHE A 15 -10.52 0.23 -3.77
N GLU A 16 -9.53 0.92 -3.21
CA GLU A 16 -9.44 2.39 -3.22
C GLU A 16 -8.96 2.90 -4.58
N GLY A 17 -8.13 2.11 -5.28
CA GLY A 17 -7.52 2.52 -6.54
C GLY A 17 -6.45 3.60 -6.31
N PHE A 18 -6.41 4.61 -7.18
CA PHE A 18 -5.42 5.69 -7.09
C PHE A 18 -5.80 6.74 -6.05
N ILE A 19 -4.86 7.06 -5.16
CA ILE A 19 -5.10 8.07 -4.12
C ILE A 19 -5.16 9.47 -4.75
N PRO A 20 -6.12 10.33 -4.33
CA PRO A 20 -6.24 11.69 -4.84
C PRO A 20 -4.93 12.49 -4.82
N VAL A 21 -4.79 13.39 -5.80
CA VAL A 21 -3.60 14.25 -5.96
C VAL A 21 -3.68 15.50 -5.07
N LYS A 22 -4.88 16.03 -4.85
CA LYS A 22 -5.10 17.26 -4.07
C LYS A 22 -5.04 16.96 -2.57
N ASP A 23 -4.27 17.76 -1.83
CA ASP A 23 -3.96 17.50 -0.42
C ASP A 23 -5.19 17.26 0.48
N PRO A 24 -6.30 18.04 0.40
CA PRO A 24 -7.45 17.80 1.27
C PRO A 24 -8.09 16.42 1.05
N ALA A 25 -8.36 16.08 -0.21
CA ALA A 25 -8.96 14.79 -0.57
C ALA A 25 -8.00 13.62 -0.33
N ARG A 26 -6.70 13.85 -0.50
CA ARG A 26 -5.66 12.86 -0.22
C ARG A 26 -5.63 12.52 1.27
N ALA A 27 -5.59 13.53 2.13
CA ALA A 27 -5.58 13.32 3.58
C ALA A 27 -6.85 12.63 4.08
N GLU A 28 -8.01 12.97 3.51
CA GLU A 28 -9.28 12.30 3.82
C GLU A 28 -9.26 10.83 3.42
N SER A 29 -8.85 10.50 2.19
CA SER A 29 -8.70 9.11 1.72
C SER A 29 -7.74 8.31 2.61
N LEU A 30 -6.57 8.87 2.95
CA LEU A 30 -5.61 8.20 3.85
C LEU A 30 -6.17 7.94 5.26
N LYS A 31 -6.98 8.86 5.81
CA LYS A 31 -7.66 8.65 7.10
C LYS A 31 -8.70 7.52 7.02
N LEU A 32 -9.45 7.44 5.92
CA LEU A 32 -10.43 6.35 5.69
C LEU A 32 -9.72 5.00 5.57
N ILE A 33 -8.63 4.93 4.81
CA ILE A 33 -7.79 3.72 4.69
C ILE A 33 -7.28 3.29 6.07
N ALA A 34 -6.84 4.26 6.89
CA ALA A 34 -6.33 3.99 8.22
C ALA A 34 -7.38 3.52 9.22
N SER A 35 -8.65 3.86 9.03
CA SER A 35 -9.76 3.40 9.88
C SER A 35 -10.42 2.11 9.37
N GLU A 36 -10.21 1.75 8.11
CA GLU A 36 -10.86 0.59 7.47
C GLU A 36 -10.47 -0.73 8.13
N ALA A 37 -11.48 -1.53 8.49
CA ALA A 37 -11.33 -2.82 9.15
C ALA A 37 -11.03 -3.97 8.19
N ARG A 38 -11.24 -3.77 6.88
CA ARG A 38 -10.88 -4.72 5.82
C ARG A 38 -9.48 -4.41 5.26
N PRO A 39 -8.85 -5.35 4.53
CA PRO A 39 -7.68 -4.99 3.76
C PRO A 39 -8.06 -4.01 2.65
N VAL A 40 -7.15 -3.10 2.35
CA VAL A 40 -7.35 -2.05 1.35
C VAL A 40 -6.31 -2.16 0.27
N VAL A 41 -6.75 -2.31 -0.98
CA VAL A 41 -5.90 -2.30 -2.17
C VAL A 41 -5.85 -0.88 -2.72
N LEU A 42 -4.65 -0.33 -2.83
CA LEU A 42 -4.40 1.01 -3.34
C LEU A 42 -3.26 1.01 -4.37
N MET A 43 -3.31 1.98 -5.26
CA MET A 43 -2.38 2.15 -6.38
C MET A 43 -1.74 3.53 -6.32
N GLU A 44 -0.47 3.60 -6.73
CA GLU A 44 0.17 4.87 -7.04
C GLU A 44 1.20 4.68 -8.15
N THR A 45 1.62 5.78 -8.76
CA THR A 45 2.79 5.80 -9.62
C THR A 45 4.06 5.44 -8.84
N PRO A 46 5.03 4.76 -9.48
CA PRO A 46 6.33 4.43 -8.86
C PRO A 46 7.04 5.64 -8.25
N TYR A 47 6.86 6.81 -8.87
CA TYR A 47 7.48 8.07 -8.48
C TYR A 47 7.01 8.59 -7.12
N ARG A 48 5.83 8.19 -6.65
CA ARG A 48 5.31 8.63 -5.35
C ARG A 48 5.31 7.53 -4.30
N LEU A 49 5.92 6.37 -4.53
CA LEU A 49 5.95 5.31 -3.52
C LEU A 49 6.55 5.81 -2.19
N SER A 50 7.68 6.51 -2.22
CA SER A 50 8.30 7.03 -0.99
C SER A 50 7.41 8.03 -0.27
N LYS A 51 6.71 8.91 -1.01
CA LYS A 51 5.74 9.85 -0.44
C LYS A 51 4.55 9.09 0.17
N LEU A 52 4.00 8.13 -0.57
CA LEU A 52 2.90 7.30 -0.12
C LEU A 52 3.25 6.53 1.16
N LEU A 53 4.42 5.87 1.22
CA LEU A 53 4.83 5.14 2.41
C LEU A 53 5.05 6.08 3.61
N SER A 54 5.64 7.26 3.40
CA SER A 54 5.78 8.26 4.46
C SER A 54 4.43 8.73 5.00
N GLU A 55 3.46 8.99 4.13
CA GLU A 55 2.10 9.37 4.53
C GLU A 55 1.38 8.22 5.23
N LEU A 56 1.48 6.99 4.70
CA LEU A 56 0.91 5.80 5.32
C LEU A 56 1.51 5.55 6.71
N ASP A 57 2.82 5.77 6.91
CA ASP A 57 3.47 5.64 8.22
C ASP A 57 2.80 6.55 9.28
N GLN A 58 2.46 7.78 8.90
CA GLN A 58 1.81 8.76 9.79
C GLN A 58 0.42 8.31 10.24
N TYR A 59 -0.35 7.65 9.37
CA TYR A 59 -1.74 7.25 9.67
C TYR A 59 -1.88 5.80 10.17
N LEU A 60 -1.00 4.90 9.73
CA LEU A 60 -1.08 3.47 9.98
C LEU A 60 -0.20 3.00 11.15
N GLY A 61 0.82 3.78 11.52
CA GLY A 61 1.78 3.39 12.56
C GLY A 61 2.46 2.05 12.23
N SER A 62 2.31 1.05 13.10
CA SER A 62 2.91 -0.28 12.91
C SER A 62 2.09 -1.24 12.05
N ARG A 63 0.93 -0.84 11.52
CA ARG A 63 0.07 -1.70 10.70
C ARG A 63 0.79 -2.11 9.42
N GLU A 64 0.69 -3.39 9.07
CA GLU A 64 1.46 -3.96 7.96
C GLU A 64 0.88 -3.59 6.60
N ILE A 65 1.78 -3.45 5.63
CA ILE A 65 1.50 -3.21 4.21
C ILE A 65 2.21 -4.32 3.42
N CYS A 66 1.55 -4.80 2.37
CA CYS A 66 2.14 -5.62 1.34
C CYS A 66 2.34 -4.77 0.08
N LEU A 67 3.54 -4.77 -0.50
CA LEU A 67 3.81 -4.22 -1.83
C LEU A 67 4.02 -5.39 -2.78
N ALA A 68 3.11 -5.55 -3.74
CA ALA A 68 3.29 -6.44 -4.86
C ALA A 68 3.87 -5.64 -6.04
N VAL A 69 5.11 -5.92 -6.41
CA VAL A 69 5.93 -5.14 -7.33
C VAL A 69 6.07 -5.91 -8.63
N GLU A 70 5.91 -5.23 -9.77
CA GLU A 70 6.05 -5.82 -11.11
C GLU A 70 5.20 -7.07 -11.32
N LEU A 71 3.95 -7.03 -10.84
CA LEU A 71 2.99 -8.13 -10.96
C LEU A 71 2.89 -8.67 -12.39
N GLY A 72 3.06 -9.99 -12.52
CA GLY A 72 3.02 -10.72 -13.80
C GLY A 72 4.31 -10.60 -14.64
N MET A 73 5.34 -9.90 -14.17
CA MET A 73 6.65 -9.84 -14.83
C MET A 73 7.60 -10.89 -14.23
N SER A 74 8.68 -11.23 -14.93
CA SER A 74 9.69 -12.18 -14.43
C SER A 74 10.44 -11.70 -13.18
N THR A 75 10.38 -10.40 -12.92
CA THR A 75 10.97 -9.71 -11.77
C THR A 75 9.94 -9.46 -10.65
N GLU A 76 8.77 -10.10 -10.69
CA GLU A 76 7.72 -9.96 -9.66
C GLU A 76 8.30 -10.20 -8.25
N GLU A 77 7.95 -9.30 -7.33
CA GLU A 77 8.41 -9.36 -5.94
C GLU A 77 7.30 -8.97 -4.98
N VAL A 78 7.22 -9.64 -3.83
CA VAL A 78 6.24 -9.34 -2.79
C VAL A 78 6.96 -8.98 -1.50
N LEU A 79 6.84 -7.71 -1.11
CA LEU A 79 7.43 -7.18 0.12
C LEU A 79 6.35 -6.97 1.17
N ARG A 80 6.67 -7.28 2.43
CA ARG A 80 5.79 -7.06 3.58
C ARG A 80 6.52 -6.36 4.73
N GLY A 81 5.76 -5.59 5.50
CA GLY A 81 6.18 -4.95 6.73
C GLY A 81 5.45 -3.63 6.98
N SER A 82 5.87 -2.91 8.01
CA SER A 82 5.40 -1.54 8.21
C SER A 82 5.90 -0.61 7.10
N ALA A 83 5.26 0.55 6.95
CA ALA A 83 5.70 1.56 5.99
C ALA A 83 7.18 1.91 6.14
N LYS A 84 7.65 2.12 7.38
CA LYS A 84 9.06 2.35 7.71
C LYS A 84 10.00 1.23 7.25
N GLN A 85 9.60 -0.03 7.42
CA GLN A 85 10.41 -1.17 6.96
C GLN A 85 10.46 -1.26 5.44
N LEU A 86 9.34 -0.99 4.77
CA LEU A 86 9.24 -1.05 3.30
C LEU A 86 10.05 0.06 2.62
N VAL A 87 10.11 1.25 3.21
CA VAL A 87 10.99 2.33 2.71
C VAL A 87 12.46 1.91 2.67
N GLN A 88 12.91 1.10 3.64
CA GLN A 88 14.29 0.59 3.67
C GLN A 88 14.53 -0.54 2.67
N LYS A 89 13.51 -1.35 2.37
CA LYS A 89 13.59 -2.46 1.42
C LYS A 89 13.51 -2.01 -0.03
N PHE A 90 12.87 -0.88 -0.30
CA PHE A 90 12.64 -0.39 -1.65
C PHE A 90 13.68 0.66 -2.03
N ASP A 91 14.76 0.21 -2.66
CA ASP A 91 16.01 0.93 -2.96
C ASP A 91 15.88 2.01 -4.07
N GLY A 92 14.87 2.87 -4.00
CA GLY A 92 14.68 4.01 -4.93
C GLY A 92 14.39 3.63 -6.39
N GLN A 93 14.24 2.35 -6.71
CA GLN A 93 13.94 1.87 -8.06
C GLN A 93 12.50 2.21 -8.44
N LYS A 94 12.29 2.76 -9.64
CA LYS A 94 10.96 3.18 -10.11
C LYS A 94 10.24 2.01 -10.77
N ARG A 95 9.75 1.08 -9.95
CA ARG A 95 9.06 -0.13 -10.40
C ARG A 95 7.54 -0.03 -10.14
N PRO A 96 6.66 -0.48 -11.05
CA PRO A 96 5.22 -0.50 -10.83
C PRO A 96 4.87 -1.39 -9.63
N PHE A 97 3.91 -0.97 -8.83
CA PHE A 97 3.49 -1.72 -7.64
C PHE A 97 1.99 -1.59 -7.39
N VAL A 98 1.46 -2.53 -6.61
CA VAL A 98 0.15 -2.45 -5.97
C VAL A 98 0.38 -2.61 -4.47
N ALA A 99 -0.14 -1.69 -3.68
CA ALA A 99 -0.06 -1.75 -2.23
C ALA A 99 -1.35 -2.33 -1.64
N VAL A 100 -1.21 -3.19 -0.65
CA VAL A 100 -2.31 -3.75 0.13
C VAL A 100 -2.06 -3.45 1.59
N VAL A 101 -2.93 -2.67 2.22
CA VAL A 101 -2.89 -2.41 3.66
C VAL A 101 -3.61 -3.56 4.37
N SER A 102 -3.00 -4.15 5.40
CA SER A 102 -3.61 -5.19 6.24
C SER A 102 -4.90 -4.70 6.89
N PRO A 103 -5.84 -5.54 7.36
CA PRO A 103 -6.99 -5.13 8.19
C PRO A 103 -6.60 -4.31 9.44
N LYS A 104 -7.52 -3.46 9.93
CA LYS A 104 -7.37 -2.84 11.25
C LYS A 104 -7.95 -3.81 12.29
N PHE A 105 -7.09 -4.28 13.19
CA PHE A 105 -7.48 -5.11 14.34
C PHE A 105 -7.66 -4.25 15.59
#